data_AF-A0A7S1D3R1-F1
#
_entry.id   AF-A0A7S1D3R1-F1
#
_cell.length_a   1.000
_cell.length_b   1.000
_cell.length_c   1.000
_cell.angle_alpha   90.00
_cell.angle_beta   90.00
_cell.angle_gamma   90.00
#
_symmetry.space_group_name_H-M   'P 1'
#
loop_
_entity.id
_entity.type
_entity.pdbx_description
1 polymer ?
#
loop_
_entity_poly.entity_id
_entity_poly.type
_entity_poly.pdbx_seq_one_letter_code
_entity_poly.pdbx_strand_id
1 'polypeptide(L)'
;KYDGKEEDIPLLLWLNGGPGCSSMDGLFLENGPLQLTHDHTRWQIKERAASWHKSPAYVLYLDQPVGTGLSFTTSHRYPRNDEQVNADFYYWLNQFLAL
;
A
#
# COMPACT_ATOMS: atom_id res chain seq x y z
N LYS A 1 14.74 17.11 -9.87
CA LYS A 1 14.02 17.11 -11.15
C LYS A 1 14.30 15.76 -11.78
N TYR A 2 13.27 14.95 -12.03
CA TYR A 2 13.44 13.66 -12.72
C TYR A 2 14.05 13.91 -14.11
N ASP A 3 15.19 13.30 -14.41
CA ASP A 3 15.92 13.52 -15.67
C ASP A 3 15.60 12.48 -16.75
N GLY A 4 14.68 11.56 -16.47
CA GLY A 4 14.25 10.50 -17.38
C GLY A 4 14.94 9.16 -17.19
N LYS A 5 15.91 9.05 -16.26
CA LYS A 5 16.58 7.78 -15.95
C LYS A 5 15.76 6.93 -14.99
N GLU A 6 15.72 5.64 -15.27
CA GLU A 6 15.02 4.64 -14.45
C GLU A 6 15.57 4.59 -13.01
N GLU A 7 16.88 4.84 -12.85
CA GLU A 7 17.60 4.88 -11.56
C GLU A 7 17.09 5.99 -10.62
N ASP A 8 16.51 7.05 -11.19
CA ASP A 8 16.03 8.23 -10.46
C ASP A 8 14.53 8.12 -10.12
N ILE A 9 13.87 7.01 -10.47
CA ILE A 9 12.46 6.78 -10.13
C ILE A 9 12.36 6.45 -8.63
N PRO A 10 11.76 7.32 -7.79
CA PRO A 10 11.61 7.05 -6.36
C PRO A 10 10.66 5.89 -6.08
N LEU A 11 10.93 5.19 -4.98
CA LEU A 11 9.95 4.34 -4.31
C LEU A 11 9.04 5.23 -3.45
N LEU A 12 7.74 5.18 -3.69
CA LEU A 12 6.71 5.85 -2.91
C LEU A 12 5.94 4.81 -2.10
N LEU A 13 5.97 4.92 -0.77
CA LEU A 13 5.16 4.09 0.10
C LEU A 13 3.81 4.74 0.40
N TRP A 14 2.72 4.00 0.22
CA TRP A 14 1.35 4.41 0.55
C TRP A 14 0.81 3.57 1.70
N LEU A 15 0.26 4.24 2.72
CA LEU A 15 -0.33 3.63 3.91
C LEU A 15 -1.73 4.21 4.15
N ASN A 16 -2.73 3.34 4.25
CA ASN A 16 -4.02 3.70 4.82
C ASN A 16 -3.98 3.64 6.36
N GLY A 17 -4.91 4.34 7.00
CA GLY A 17 -4.98 4.52 8.46
C GLY A 17 -5.97 3.60 9.16
N GLY A 18 -6.88 4.19 9.95
CA GLY A 18 -7.90 3.48 10.71
C GLY A 18 -7.78 3.75 12.21
N PRO A 19 -6.99 2.98 12.98
CA PRO A 19 -6.02 1.95 12.55
C PRO A 19 -6.67 0.63 12.08
N GLY A 20 -6.01 -0.10 11.18
CA GLY A 20 -6.43 -1.42 10.69
C GLY A 20 -7.16 -1.44 9.35
N CYS A 21 -7.25 -0.30 8.66
CA CYS A 21 -7.81 -0.24 7.30
C CYS A 21 -6.75 -0.68 6.28
N SER A 22 -7.14 -1.51 5.32
CA SER A 22 -6.23 -2.03 4.31
C SER A 22 -5.74 -0.94 3.36
N SER A 23 -4.46 -0.98 2.99
CA SER A 23 -3.90 -0.14 1.93
C SER A 23 -4.32 -0.57 0.54
N MET A 24 -5.06 -1.68 0.41
CA MET A 24 -5.76 -2.05 -0.82
C MET A 24 -6.89 -1.06 -1.15
N ASP A 25 -7.40 -0.29 -0.17
CA ASP A 25 -8.29 0.84 -0.43
C ASP A 25 -7.54 1.91 -1.24
N GLY A 26 -6.30 2.25 -0.85
CA GLY A 26 -5.42 3.13 -1.62
C GLY A 26 -5.21 2.66 -3.06
N LEU A 27 -4.98 1.34 -3.22
CA LEU A 27 -4.74 0.72 -4.51
C LEU A 27 -6.00 0.76 -5.40
N PHE A 28 -7.15 0.30 -4.91
CA PHE A 28 -8.33 0.08 -5.75
C PHE A 28 -9.35 1.22 -5.73
N LEU A 29 -9.38 2.03 -4.68
CA LEU A 29 -10.40 3.05 -4.48
C LEU A 29 -9.85 4.47 -4.62
N GLU A 30 -8.56 4.68 -4.34
CA GLU A 30 -7.97 6.03 -4.32
C GLU A 30 -7.07 6.33 -5.53
N ASN A 31 -5.83 5.85 -5.56
CA ASN A 31 -4.80 6.35 -6.48
C ASN A 31 -4.02 5.28 -7.25
N GLY A 32 -4.29 4.00 -7.01
CA GLY A 32 -3.66 2.92 -7.78
C GLY A 32 -4.10 2.87 -9.25
N PRO A 33 -3.42 2.03 -10.05
CA PRO A 33 -3.59 1.99 -11.51
C PRO A 33 -4.93 1.42 -11.93
N LEU A 34 -5.56 0.63 -11.06
CA LEU A 34 -6.84 -0.01 -11.30
C LEU A 34 -7.86 0.52 -10.31
N GLN A 35 -9.09 0.73 -10.77
CA GLN A 35 -10.21 1.12 -9.94
C GLN A 35 -11.32 0.07 -9.96
N LEU A 36 -11.84 -0.25 -8.78
CA LEU A 36 -13.02 -1.09 -8.63
C LEU A 36 -14.28 -0.21 -8.79
N THR A 37 -15.14 -0.57 -9.73
CA THR A 37 -16.38 0.17 -10.04
C THR A 37 -17.58 -0.77 -10.01
N HIS A 38 -18.76 -0.26 -9.68
CA HIS A 38 -20.01 -1.03 -9.67
C HIS A 38 -21.04 -0.36 -10.57
N ASP A 39 -21.58 -1.07 -11.55
CA ASP A 39 -22.57 -0.56 -12.51
C ASP A 39 -24.02 -0.88 -12.09
N HIS A 40 -24.28 -0.97 -10.78
CA HIS A 40 -25.52 -1.47 -10.17
C HIS A 40 -25.83 -2.96 -10.39
N THR A 41 -25.15 -3.63 -11.33
CA THR A 41 -25.37 -5.06 -11.63
C THR A 41 -24.17 -5.94 -11.33
N ARG A 42 -22.95 -5.42 -11.50
CA ARG A 42 -21.71 -6.15 -11.26
C ARG A 42 -20.56 -5.22 -10.91
N TRP A 43 -19.61 -5.79 -10.18
CA TRP A 43 -18.29 -5.19 -9.99
C TRP A 43 -17.44 -5.35 -11.25
N GLN A 44 -16.68 -4.31 -11.58
CA GLN A 44 -15.76 -4.26 -12.71
C GLN A 44 -14.45 -3.59 -12.29
N ILE A 45 -13.34 -4.07 -12.84
CA ILE A 45 -12.03 -3.45 -12.70
C ILE A 45 -11.73 -2.67 -13.98
N LYS A 46 -11.33 -1.41 -13.84
CA LYS A 46 -10.97 -0.53 -14.95
C LYS A 46 -9.66 0.19 -14.66
N GLU A 47 -8.95 0.62 -15.69
CA GLU A 47 -7.79 1.49 -15.49
C GLU A 47 -8.24 2.86 -14.95
N ARG A 48 -7.50 3.40 -13.98
CA ARG A 48 -7.71 4.74 -13.45
C ARG A 48 -6.99 5.76 -14.33
N ALA A 49 -7.73 6.73 -14.86
CA ALA A 49 -7.18 7.77 -15.72
C ALA A 49 -6.06 8.57 -15.02
N ALA A 50 -6.31 9.00 -13.78
CA ALA A 50 -5.36 9.68 -12.91
C ALA A 50 -4.86 8.76 -11.81
N SER A 51 -3.83 7.96 -12.11
CA SER A 51 -3.15 7.08 -11.15
C SER A 51 -1.77 7.62 -10.79
N TRP A 52 -1.35 7.42 -9.55
CA TRP A 52 0.01 7.72 -9.12
C TRP A 52 1.07 6.88 -9.84
N HIS A 53 0.71 5.68 -10.34
CA HIS A 53 1.58 4.86 -11.17
C HIS A 53 1.95 5.52 -12.51
N LYS A 54 1.22 6.56 -12.95
CA LYS A 54 1.57 7.34 -14.16
C LYS A 54 2.59 8.44 -13.89
N SER A 55 2.90 8.71 -12.62
CA SER A 55 4.04 9.55 -12.25
C SER A 55 5.31 8.70 -12.30
N PRO A 56 6.51 9.31 -12.47
CA PRO A 56 7.77 8.58 -12.36
C PRO A 56 8.00 8.20 -10.89
N ALA A 57 7.30 7.18 -10.41
CA ALA A 57 7.44 6.61 -9.07
C ALA A 57 6.98 5.14 -9.06
N TYR A 58 7.68 4.30 -8.31
CA TYR A 58 7.20 2.97 -7.96
C TYR A 58 6.34 3.08 -6.70
N VAL A 59 5.03 2.85 -6.81
CA VAL A 59 4.13 2.98 -5.65
C VAL A 59 3.95 1.62 -4.97
N LEU A 60 4.27 1.55 -3.69
CA LEU A 60 4.15 0.37 -2.83
C LEU A 60 3.01 0.56 -1.84
N TYR A 61 2.01 -0.31 -1.88
CA TYR A 61 0.87 -0.32 -0.96
C TYR A 61 1.09 -1.40 0.09
N LEU A 62 1.12 -1.03 1.36
CA LEU A 62 1.39 -1.96 2.46
C LEU A 62 0.22 -2.05 3.42
N ASP A 63 -0.33 -3.25 3.59
CA ASP A 63 -1.22 -3.55 4.71
C ASP A 63 -0.42 -3.62 6.01
N GLN A 64 -0.71 -2.70 6.93
CA GLN A 64 -0.12 -2.64 8.26
C GLN A 64 -1.12 -2.03 9.25
N PRO A 65 -1.04 -2.34 10.55
CA PRO A 65 -0.17 -3.35 11.18
C PRO A 65 -0.62 -4.78 10.86
N VAL A 66 0.09 -5.78 11.40
CA VAL A 66 -0.37 -7.18 11.35
C VAL A 66 -1.81 -7.30 11.87
N GLY A 67 -2.64 -8.05 11.17
CA GLY A 67 -4.10 -8.10 11.34
C GLY A 67 -4.88 -7.25 10.31
N THR A 68 -4.21 -6.35 9.61
CA THR A 68 -4.82 -5.50 8.56
C THR A 68 -4.84 -6.22 7.23
N GLY A 69 -6.01 -6.31 6.59
CA GLY A 69 -6.16 -6.89 5.26
C GLY A 69 -5.52 -8.27 5.12
N LEU A 70 -4.51 -8.39 4.26
CA LEU A 70 -3.78 -9.64 4.02
C LEU A 70 -2.55 -9.83 4.93
N SER A 71 -2.24 -8.88 5.82
CA SER A 71 -1.15 -9.03 6.79
C SER A 71 -1.63 -9.86 7.99
N PHE A 72 -1.12 -11.07 8.18
CA PHE A 72 -1.57 -11.99 9.23
C PHE A 72 -0.41 -12.58 10.05
N THR A 73 -0.74 -13.19 11.19
CA THR A 73 0.19 -13.93 12.06
C THR A 73 -0.45 -15.22 12.57
N THR A 74 0.36 -16.26 12.74
CA THR A 74 -0.05 -17.53 13.37
C THR A 74 0.03 -17.48 14.89
N SER A 75 0.72 -16.49 15.48
CA SER A 75 0.88 -16.40 16.93
C SER A 75 -0.25 -15.66 17.64
N HIS A 76 -1.25 -15.15 16.89
CA HIS A 76 -2.33 -14.29 17.40
C HIS A 76 -1.85 -13.09 18.26
N ARG A 77 -0.65 -12.59 17.98
CA ARG A 77 -0.08 -11.41 18.64
C ARG A 77 -0.21 -10.22 17.71
N TYR A 78 -1.03 -9.26 18.10
CA TYR A 78 -1.24 -8.00 17.39
C TYR A 78 -0.64 -6.86 18.20
N PRO A 79 -0.04 -5.85 17.55
CA PRO A 79 0.49 -4.68 18.23
C PRO A 79 -0.63 -3.93 18.93
N ARG A 80 -0.35 -3.43 20.13
CA ARG A 80 -1.34 -2.83 21.03
C ARG A 80 -1.19 -1.32 21.19
N ASN A 81 -0.15 -0.75 20.61
CA ASN A 81 0.18 0.68 20.68
C ASN A 81 1.07 1.07 19.49
N ASP A 82 1.24 2.37 19.27
CA ASP A 82 1.99 2.91 18.15
C ASP A 82 3.48 2.55 18.20
N GLU A 83 4.05 2.36 19.40
CA GLU A 83 5.44 1.93 19.57
C GLU A 83 5.67 0.55 18.94
N GLN A 84 4.77 -0.40 19.19
CA GLN A 84 4.82 -1.74 18.59
C GLN A 84 4.55 -1.71 17.09
N VAL A 85 3.57 -0.90 16.63
CA VAL A 85 3.29 -0.72 15.20
C VAL A 85 4.53 -0.19 14.48
N ASN A 86 5.17 0.84 15.04
CA ASN A 86 6.38 1.45 14.47
C ASN A 86 7.57 0.49 14.45
N ALA A 87 7.75 -0.31 15.50
CA ALA A 87 8.80 -1.32 15.54
C ALA A 87 8.62 -2.38 14.43
N ASP A 88 7.41 -2.94 14.30
CA ASP A 88 7.10 -3.94 13.28
C ASP A 88 7.26 -3.36 11.87
N PHE A 89 6.77 -2.14 11.65
CA PHE A 89 6.93 -1.43 10.37
C PHE A 89 8.40 -1.19 10.02
N TYR A 90 9.22 -0.77 10.99
CA TYR A 90 10.65 -0.59 10.79
C TYR A 90 11.37 -1.90 10.44
N TYR A 91 11.03 -3.00 11.11
CA TYR A 91 11.59 -4.32 10.77
C TYR A 91 11.19 -4.78 9.38
N TRP A 92 9.95 -4.55 8.98
CA TRP A 92 9.50 -4.83 7.61
C TRP A 92 10.29 -3.99 6.59
N LEU A 93 10.44 -2.69 6.82
CA LEU A 93 11.10 -1.78 5.88
C LEU A 93 12.57 -2.18 5.64
N ASN A 94 13.30 -2.52 6.70
CA ASN A 94 14.68 -2.99 6.57
C ASN A 94 14.78 -4.31 5.80
N GLN A 95 13.85 -5.24 6.02
CA GLN A 95 13.82 -6.50 5.28
C GLN A 95 13.47 -6.28 3.81
N PHE A 96 12.50 -5.40 3.52
CA PHE A 96 12.09 -5.08 2.15
C PHE A 96 13.22 -4.44 1.35
N LEU A 97 13.97 -3.50 1.95
CA LEU A 97 15.09 -2.80 1.29
C LEU A 97 16.38 -3.62 1.19
N ALA A 98 16.46 -4.74 1.92
CA ALA A 98 17.60 -5.66 1.85
C ALA A 98 17.45 -6.75 0.77
N LEU A 99 16.30 -6.81 0.10
CA LEU A 99 16.06 -7.66 -1.08
C LEU A 99 16.74 -7.06 -2.32
#